data_AF-A0A2C9EMC1-F1
#
_entry.id   AF-A0A2C9EMC1-F1
#
_cell.length_a   1.000
_cell.length_b   1.000
_cell.length_c   1.000
_cell.angle_alpha   90.00
_cell.angle_beta   90.00
_cell.angle_gamma   90.00
#
_symmetry.space_group_name_H-M   'P 1'
#
loop_
_entity.id
_entity.type
_entity.pdbx_description
1 polymer ?
#
loop_
_entity_poly.entity_id
_entity_poly.type
_entity_poly.pdbx_seq_one_letter_code
_entity_poly.pdbx_strand_id
1 'polypeptide(L)'
;MELLNASKLLAAYTQGMEPDGRESLVVVAKGTFNLPLDGRPATLAETQQPLLMADTFLGEPGLSAPLQEMDFAPVKPFCDVLVRGKAYAPGGRPVSQMAAGIRVGQMSKAFSVLGPRQWQLGLLGVSPGLPQPFIEQDISYAQAFGGSHPMAEDSELRYSYLDNPTGCGWFPSRMGSAAIVGMPMPSTEELGKAIDSPSGDFRPMALGPIGRSWPQRARFAGTYDDAWLADRFPFLPGDFDRRYFQAAPDDQQIPYLRGGEDVLLLNLTRQERAGFRIPEMDVPVTFFLKKGGHETVQAVIDTLLIDTDALQVQLTWRVSRVLRHNMFEIAQVLVGTMSTGWWRARELGKDYYPSLSSLVKARHAPEETD
;
A
#
# COMPACT_ATOMS: atom_id res chain seq x y z
N MET A 1 -3.34 -9.08 26.58
CA MET A 1 -4.56 -8.63 25.89
C MET A 1 -4.89 -9.66 24.84
N GLU A 2 -6.11 -10.17 24.81
CA GLU A 2 -6.55 -11.20 23.86
C GLU A 2 -7.20 -10.56 22.63
N LEU A 3 -6.96 -11.10 21.43
CA LEU A 3 -7.64 -10.72 20.20
C LEU A 3 -8.59 -11.86 19.77
N LEU A 4 -9.89 -11.59 19.83
CA LEU A 4 -10.92 -12.46 19.27
C LEU A 4 -11.24 -12.03 17.84
N ASN A 5 -11.04 -12.91 16.88
CA ASN A 5 -11.41 -12.65 15.49
C ASN A 5 -12.67 -13.44 15.12
N ALA A 6 -13.80 -12.75 15.05
CA ALA A 6 -15.09 -13.27 14.59
C ALA A 6 -15.36 -12.97 13.10
N SER A 7 -14.42 -12.33 12.42
CA SER A 7 -14.50 -12.07 10.98
C SER A 7 -13.96 -13.26 10.17
N LYS A 8 -14.18 -13.23 8.85
CA LYS A 8 -13.53 -14.17 7.91
C LYS A 8 -12.17 -13.63 7.40
N LEU A 9 -11.72 -12.52 7.94
CA LEU A 9 -10.50 -11.81 7.54
C LEU A 9 -9.34 -12.25 8.43
N LEU A 10 -8.10 -11.94 8.03
CA LEU A 10 -6.96 -12.02 8.95
C LEU A 10 -6.91 -10.76 9.80
N ALA A 11 -6.77 -10.89 11.11
CA ALA A 11 -6.71 -9.75 12.02
C ALA A 11 -5.53 -9.86 12.98
N ALA A 12 -4.92 -8.71 13.26
CA ALA A 12 -3.85 -8.58 14.24
C ALA A 12 -3.88 -7.16 14.82
N TYR A 13 -3.03 -6.91 15.82
CA TYR A 13 -2.84 -5.58 16.37
C TYR A 13 -1.36 -5.27 16.55
N THR A 14 -1.04 -3.98 16.59
CA THR A 14 0.27 -3.45 16.99
C THR A 14 0.08 -2.23 17.90
N GLN A 15 1.17 -1.75 18.47
CA GLN A 15 1.22 -0.47 19.16
C GLN A 15 1.71 0.61 18.19
N GLY A 16 0.99 1.73 18.14
CA GLY A 16 1.41 2.96 17.47
C GLY A 16 1.82 4.02 18.47
N MET A 17 2.43 5.09 17.96
CA MET A 17 2.79 6.28 18.73
C MET A 17 2.14 7.50 18.09
N GLU A 18 1.52 8.34 18.91
CA GLU A 18 0.97 9.62 18.48
C GLU A 18 2.04 10.72 18.50
N PRO A 19 1.88 11.80 17.70
CA PRO A 19 2.81 12.93 17.71
C PRO A 19 2.96 13.59 19.10
N ASP A 20 1.95 13.46 19.97
CA ASP A 20 1.99 13.95 21.35
C ASP A 20 2.60 12.95 22.36
N GLY A 21 3.16 11.84 21.87
CA GLY A 21 3.82 10.81 22.67
C GLY A 21 2.88 9.79 23.31
N ARG A 22 1.57 9.88 23.09
CA ARG A 22 0.63 8.87 23.57
C ARG A 22 0.70 7.61 22.72
N GLU A 23 0.65 6.46 23.38
CA GLU A 23 0.53 5.18 22.68
C GLU A 23 -0.87 5.02 22.09
N SER A 24 -0.96 4.34 20.95
CA SER A 24 -2.23 3.90 20.36
C SER A 24 -2.23 2.38 20.18
N LEU A 25 -3.41 1.78 20.32
CA LEU A 25 -3.66 0.40 19.90
C LEU A 25 -4.19 0.42 18.47
N VAL A 26 -3.41 -0.15 17.56
CA VAL A 26 -3.72 -0.20 16.13
C VAL A 26 -4.20 -1.62 15.82
N VAL A 27 -5.46 -1.75 15.42
CA VAL A 27 -6.06 -3.02 15.02
C VAL A 27 -6.20 -3.02 13.50
N VAL A 28 -5.71 -4.09 12.87
CA VAL A 28 -5.71 -4.27 11.43
C VAL A 28 -6.48 -5.53 11.10
N ALA A 29 -7.37 -5.44 10.11
CA ALA A 29 -7.98 -6.61 9.47
C ALA A 29 -7.72 -6.55 7.97
N LYS A 30 -7.29 -7.66 7.36
CA LYS A 30 -7.03 -7.76 5.92
C LYS A 30 -7.85 -8.88 5.29
N GLY A 31 -8.48 -8.54 4.18
CA GLY A 31 -9.19 -9.47 3.32
C GLY A 31 -8.53 -9.57 1.95
N THR A 32 -8.42 -10.79 1.43
CA THR A 32 -8.12 -11.10 0.03
C THR A 32 -9.40 -11.52 -0.67
N PHE A 33 -9.65 -10.92 -1.82
CA PHE A 33 -10.81 -11.12 -2.67
C PHE A 33 -10.36 -11.52 -4.07
N ASN A 34 -11.17 -12.30 -4.77
CA ASN A 34 -10.97 -12.56 -6.19
C ASN A 34 -11.24 -11.27 -6.97
N LEU A 35 -10.42 -10.95 -7.98
CA LEU A 35 -10.64 -9.83 -8.89
C LEU A 35 -11.55 -10.28 -10.05
N PRO A 36 -12.87 -10.00 -10.04
CA PRO A 36 -13.67 -10.18 -11.22
C PRO A 36 -13.30 -9.12 -12.26
N LEU A 37 -13.46 -9.45 -13.54
CA LEU A 37 -13.14 -8.55 -14.64
C LEU A 37 -14.39 -8.02 -15.36
N ASP A 38 -15.58 -8.41 -14.87
CA ASP A 38 -16.89 -8.21 -15.50
C ASP A 38 -17.77 -7.16 -14.80
N GLY A 39 -17.20 -6.39 -13.87
CA GLY A 39 -17.88 -5.34 -13.12
C GLY A 39 -18.64 -5.82 -11.88
N ARG A 40 -18.67 -7.13 -11.59
CA ARG A 40 -19.30 -7.63 -10.37
C ARG A 40 -18.50 -7.26 -9.11
N PRO A 41 -19.13 -7.30 -7.91
CA PRO A 41 -18.41 -7.14 -6.66
C PRO A 41 -17.34 -8.21 -6.48
N ALA A 42 -16.18 -7.81 -5.96
CA ALA A 42 -15.13 -8.77 -5.60
C ALA A 42 -15.64 -9.70 -4.49
N THR A 43 -15.32 -11.00 -4.60
CA THR A 43 -15.78 -12.02 -3.65
C THR A 43 -14.64 -12.48 -2.77
N LEU A 44 -14.90 -12.72 -1.48
CA LEU A 44 -13.86 -13.15 -0.54
C LEU A 44 -13.20 -14.44 -1.06
N ALA A 45 -11.88 -14.44 -1.16
CA ALA A 45 -11.12 -15.58 -1.65
C ALA A 45 -11.10 -16.69 -0.58
N GLU A 46 -11.03 -17.94 -1.02
CA GLU A 46 -10.90 -19.09 -0.10
C GLU A 46 -9.56 -19.04 0.65
N THR A 47 -8.48 -18.67 -0.06
CA THR A 47 -7.15 -18.48 0.52
C THR A 47 -6.89 -17.00 0.76
N GLN A 48 -6.56 -16.66 2.00
CA GLN A 48 -6.23 -15.29 2.40
C GLN A 48 -4.71 -15.07 2.38
N GLN A 49 -4.27 -13.93 1.84
CA GLN A 49 -2.86 -13.52 1.91
C GLN A 49 -2.51 -13.09 3.34
N PRO A 50 -1.38 -13.54 3.89
CA PRO A 50 -0.98 -13.22 5.26
C PRO A 50 -0.77 -11.71 5.43
N LEU A 51 -1.01 -11.20 6.64
CA LEU A 51 -0.64 -9.82 7.00
C LEU A 51 0.86 -9.61 6.76
N LEU A 52 1.20 -8.49 6.12
CA LEU A 52 2.56 -8.15 5.76
C LEU A 52 3.22 -7.38 6.92
N MET A 53 4.29 -7.95 7.46
CA MET A 53 4.98 -7.42 8.65
C MET A 53 6.07 -6.40 8.32
N ALA A 54 6.59 -6.43 7.09
CA ALA A 54 7.66 -5.56 6.63
C ALA A 54 7.47 -5.21 5.15
N ASP A 55 7.94 -4.02 4.76
CA ASP A 55 7.93 -3.57 3.38
C ASP A 55 8.71 -4.55 2.49
N THR A 56 8.21 -4.83 1.30
CA THR A 56 8.89 -5.65 0.29
C THR A 56 9.31 -4.78 -0.88
N PHE A 57 10.34 -5.23 -1.59
CA PHE A 57 10.99 -4.49 -2.66
C PHE A 57 11.23 -5.41 -3.85
N LEU A 58 11.37 -4.84 -5.05
CA LEU A 58 11.70 -5.62 -6.26
C LEU A 58 13.10 -6.22 -6.21
N GLY A 59 14.00 -5.62 -5.43
CA GLY A 59 15.35 -6.10 -5.17
C GLY A 59 15.78 -5.73 -3.76
N GLU A 60 16.97 -5.15 -3.62
CA GLU A 60 17.51 -4.77 -2.32
C GLU A 60 16.71 -3.61 -1.66
N PRO A 61 16.34 -3.73 -0.37
CA PRO A 61 15.66 -2.66 0.37
C PRO A 61 16.44 -1.35 0.34
N GLY A 62 15.74 -0.24 0.09
CA GLY A 62 16.33 1.10 0.02
C GLY A 62 17.10 1.42 -1.28
N LEU A 63 17.50 0.40 -2.07
CA LEU A 63 18.17 0.58 -3.36
C LEU A 63 17.31 0.19 -4.56
N SER A 64 16.14 -0.41 -4.33
CA SER A 64 15.19 -0.81 -5.37
C SER A 64 13.78 -0.32 -5.08
N ALA A 65 12.93 -0.31 -6.11
CA ALA A 65 11.57 0.18 -5.98
C ALA A 65 10.75 -0.64 -4.96
N PRO A 66 10.00 0.02 -4.07
CA PRO A 66 9.07 -0.66 -3.18
C PRO A 66 8.00 -1.44 -3.96
N LEU A 67 7.69 -2.64 -3.51
CA LEU A 67 6.69 -3.54 -4.11
C LEU A 67 5.39 -3.55 -3.29
N GLN A 68 5.50 -3.71 -1.97
CA GLN A 68 4.37 -3.63 -1.04
C GLN A 68 4.82 -2.97 0.27
N GLU A 69 3.94 -2.19 0.88
CA GLU A 69 4.16 -1.64 2.23
C GLU A 69 3.49 -2.53 3.27
N MET A 70 4.09 -2.64 4.46
CA MET A 70 3.54 -3.37 5.59
C MET A 70 2.13 -2.91 5.99
N ASP A 71 1.34 -3.82 6.57
CA ASP A 71 -0.08 -3.58 6.88
C ASP A 71 -0.28 -2.79 8.20
N PHE A 72 0.77 -2.47 8.94
CA PHE A 72 0.69 -1.95 10.32
C PHE A 72 1.10 -0.47 10.46
N ALA A 73 0.86 0.35 9.43
CA ALA A 73 0.90 1.80 9.59
C ALA A 73 -0.01 2.23 10.76
N PRO A 74 0.44 3.09 11.71
CA PRO A 74 -0.37 3.47 12.86
C PRO A 74 -1.70 4.13 12.49
N VAL A 75 -1.67 4.99 11.48
CA VAL A 75 -2.82 5.70 10.95
C VAL A 75 -2.52 6.15 9.52
N LYS A 76 -3.52 6.06 8.65
CA LYS A 76 -3.46 6.59 7.29
C LYS A 76 -4.56 7.63 7.13
N PRO A 77 -4.26 8.92 6.88
CA PRO A 77 -5.32 9.94 6.74
C PRO A 77 -6.26 9.74 5.55
N PHE A 78 -5.81 9.00 4.53
CA PHE A 78 -6.57 8.70 3.31
C PHE A 78 -6.45 7.22 2.96
N CYS A 79 -7.30 6.74 2.07
CA CYS A 79 -7.15 5.41 1.48
C CYS A 79 -6.12 5.43 0.35
N ASP A 80 -5.10 4.58 0.47
CA ASP A 80 -4.13 4.34 -0.59
C ASP A 80 -4.72 3.43 -1.67
N VAL A 81 -4.65 3.83 -2.94
CA VAL A 81 -4.97 2.97 -4.09
C VAL A 81 -3.67 2.55 -4.77
N LEU A 82 -3.38 1.26 -4.74
CA LEU A 82 -2.15 0.66 -5.26
C LEU A 82 -2.48 -0.44 -6.27
N VAL A 83 -1.67 -0.55 -7.32
CA VAL A 83 -1.73 -1.64 -8.29
C VAL A 83 -0.37 -2.32 -8.39
N ARG A 84 -0.38 -3.65 -8.30
CA ARG A 84 0.73 -4.53 -8.64
C ARG A 84 0.39 -5.31 -9.90
N GLY A 85 1.27 -5.22 -10.88
CA GLY A 85 1.22 -6.06 -12.08
C GLY A 85 1.81 -5.37 -13.30
N LYS A 86 1.32 -5.76 -14.47
CA LYS A 86 1.80 -5.31 -15.78
C LYS A 86 0.73 -4.57 -16.56
N ALA A 87 1.19 -3.85 -17.59
CA ALA A 87 0.33 -3.40 -18.67
C ALA A 87 0.32 -4.45 -19.79
N TYR A 88 -0.85 -4.72 -20.37
CA TYR A 88 -1.06 -5.73 -21.42
C TYR A 88 -1.58 -5.12 -22.72
N ALA A 89 -0.95 -5.48 -23.84
CA ALA A 89 -1.33 -5.00 -25.16
C ALA A 89 -2.72 -5.53 -25.59
N PRO A 90 -3.59 -4.67 -26.15
CA PRO A 90 -4.96 -5.05 -26.51
C PRO A 90 -5.03 -6.23 -27.50
N GLY A 91 -5.79 -7.27 -27.10
CA GLY A 91 -5.96 -8.48 -27.89
C GLY A 91 -4.69 -9.32 -28.08
N GLY A 92 -3.67 -9.13 -27.24
CA GLY A 92 -2.40 -9.86 -27.32
C GLY A 92 -1.55 -9.50 -28.54
N ARG A 93 -1.85 -8.39 -29.22
CA ARG A 93 -1.12 -7.93 -30.41
C ARG A 93 0.02 -7.00 -29.97
N PRO A 94 1.27 -7.22 -30.42
CA PRO A 94 2.38 -6.36 -30.07
C PRO A 94 2.11 -4.89 -30.42
N VAL A 95 2.36 -3.99 -29.47
CA VAL A 95 2.30 -2.53 -29.64
C VAL A 95 3.62 -1.92 -29.17
N SER A 96 4.03 -0.78 -29.71
CA SER A 96 5.20 -0.06 -29.21
C SER A 96 4.86 0.94 -28.09
N GLN A 97 3.60 1.40 -28.05
CA GLN A 97 3.07 2.32 -27.06
C GLN A 97 1.57 2.09 -26.88
N MET A 98 1.08 2.25 -25.65
CA MET A 98 -0.35 2.29 -25.33
C MET A 98 -0.60 3.07 -24.03
N ALA A 99 -1.84 3.45 -23.75
CA ALA A 99 -2.22 3.99 -22.44
C ALA A 99 -2.58 2.86 -21.48
N ALA A 100 -2.22 2.99 -20.21
CA ALA A 100 -2.72 2.16 -19.11
C ALA A 100 -3.21 3.05 -17.97
N GLY A 101 -4.16 2.56 -17.17
CA GLY A 101 -4.69 3.37 -16.08
C GLY A 101 -5.76 2.72 -15.24
N ILE A 102 -6.11 3.42 -14.17
CA ILE A 102 -7.11 3.03 -13.18
C ILE A 102 -8.08 4.18 -12.91
N ARG A 103 -9.32 3.83 -12.57
CA ARG A 103 -10.28 4.73 -11.94
C ARG A 103 -10.92 4.06 -10.73
N VAL A 104 -10.94 4.73 -9.58
CA VAL A 104 -11.62 4.27 -8.36
C VAL A 104 -12.50 5.41 -7.87
N GLY A 105 -13.83 5.26 -7.98
CA GLY A 105 -14.75 6.37 -7.72
C GLY A 105 -14.42 7.60 -8.58
N GLN A 106 -14.03 8.70 -7.92
CA GLN A 106 -13.63 9.96 -8.55
C GLN A 106 -12.13 10.06 -8.91
N MET A 107 -11.27 9.22 -8.32
CA MET A 107 -9.85 9.22 -8.65
C MET A 107 -9.63 8.52 -9.99
N SER A 108 -8.83 9.13 -10.86
CA SER A 108 -8.37 8.53 -12.11
C SER A 108 -6.92 8.86 -12.36
N LYS A 109 -6.15 7.84 -12.76
CA LYS A 109 -4.75 7.98 -13.18
C LYS A 109 -4.51 7.15 -14.43
N ALA A 110 -3.89 7.76 -15.42
CA ALA A 110 -3.48 7.10 -16.65
C ALA A 110 -2.14 7.66 -17.15
N PHE A 111 -1.36 6.81 -17.81
CA PHE A 111 -0.03 7.12 -18.32
C PHE A 111 0.25 6.33 -19.60
N SER A 112 1.23 6.78 -20.38
CA SER A 112 1.73 6.03 -21.52
C SER A 112 2.67 4.93 -21.04
N VAL A 113 2.50 3.73 -21.60
CA VAL A 113 3.40 2.60 -21.46
C VAL A 113 4.05 2.34 -22.80
N LEU A 114 5.38 2.33 -22.83
CA LEU A 114 6.20 2.13 -24.00
C LEU A 114 6.99 0.84 -23.85
N GLY A 115 7.25 0.19 -24.99
CA GLY A 115 8.13 -0.97 -24.99
C GLY A 115 9.59 -0.58 -24.74
N PRO A 116 10.46 -1.57 -24.50
CA PRO A 116 11.86 -1.32 -24.18
C PRO A 116 12.53 -0.41 -25.21
N ARG A 117 13.22 0.62 -24.70
CA ARG A 117 14.03 1.55 -25.49
C ARG A 117 15.25 1.99 -24.68
N GLN A 118 16.23 2.49 -25.40
CA GLN A 118 17.49 2.99 -24.85
C GLN A 118 17.75 4.39 -25.35
N TRP A 119 18.56 5.14 -24.61
CA TRP A 119 19.10 6.40 -25.06
C TRP A 119 20.03 6.18 -26.26
N GLN A 120 19.94 7.04 -27.27
CA GLN A 120 20.72 6.95 -28.51
C GLN A 120 21.48 8.24 -28.78
N LEU A 121 22.48 8.16 -29.66
CA LEU A 121 23.16 9.35 -30.16
C LEU A 121 22.28 10.06 -31.19
N GLY A 122 21.84 11.26 -30.87
CA GLY A 122 21.13 12.18 -31.74
C GLY A 122 22.01 13.34 -32.22
N LEU A 123 21.43 14.22 -33.04
CA LEU A 123 22.12 15.37 -33.65
C LEU A 123 22.62 16.40 -32.62
N LEU A 124 21.90 16.54 -31.49
CA LEU A 124 22.18 17.50 -30.43
C LEU A 124 22.62 16.82 -29.12
N GLY A 125 23.22 15.63 -29.21
CA GLY A 125 23.66 14.86 -28.04
C GLY A 125 22.84 13.59 -27.85
N VAL A 126 22.35 13.34 -26.63
CA VAL A 126 21.56 12.14 -26.33
C VAL A 126 20.10 12.38 -26.68
N SER A 127 19.47 11.43 -27.38
CA SER A 127 18.05 11.48 -27.76
C SER A 127 17.33 10.15 -27.45
N PRO A 128 15.99 10.16 -27.35
CA PRO A 128 15.21 8.93 -27.19
C PRO A 128 15.39 7.95 -28.34
N GLY A 129 15.58 6.67 -28.01
CA GLY A 129 15.45 5.59 -28.98
C GLY A 129 13.99 5.22 -29.27
N LEU A 130 13.76 4.54 -30.39
CA LEU A 130 12.43 4.05 -30.75
C LEU A 130 11.99 2.90 -29.82
N PRO A 131 10.75 2.93 -29.30
CA PRO A 131 10.22 1.84 -28.48
C PRO A 131 10.03 0.56 -29.30
N GLN A 132 10.53 -0.56 -28.76
CA GLN A 132 10.31 -1.88 -29.35
C GLN A 132 8.87 -2.36 -29.12
N PRO A 133 8.29 -3.22 -29.98
CA PRO A 133 7.00 -3.83 -29.72
C PRO A 133 7.00 -4.71 -28.46
N PHE A 134 5.92 -4.68 -27.69
CA PHE A 134 5.70 -5.51 -26.51
C PHE A 134 4.26 -6.02 -26.44
N ILE A 135 4.06 -7.13 -25.73
CA ILE A 135 2.73 -7.66 -25.38
C ILE A 135 2.42 -7.41 -23.90
N GLU A 136 3.43 -7.43 -23.04
CA GLU A 136 3.34 -7.09 -21.63
C GLU A 136 4.53 -6.21 -21.21
N GLN A 137 4.31 -5.31 -20.26
CA GLN A 137 5.34 -4.40 -19.77
C GLN A 137 5.11 -4.08 -18.28
N ASP A 138 6.18 -4.09 -17.48
CA ASP A 138 6.11 -3.74 -16.07
C ASP A 138 5.84 -2.24 -15.87
N ILE A 139 5.04 -1.89 -14.85
CA ILE A 139 4.58 -0.51 -14.58
C ILE A 139 4.93 -0.02 -13.17
N SER A 140 5.93 -0.65 -12.54
CA SER A 140 6.40 -0.24 -11.23
C SER A 140 7.27 1.03 -11.30
N TYR A 141 7.61 1.60 -10.15
CA TYR A 141 8.56 2.72 -10.11
C TYR A 141 9.95 2.38 -10.64
N ALA A 142 10.35 1.10 -10.73
CA ALA A 142 11.61 0.71 -11.37
C ALA A 142 11.62 0.98 -12.88
N GLN A 143 10.45 0.95 -13.53
CA GLN A 143 10.29 1.27 -14.95
C GLN A 143 9.94 2.74 -15.21
N ALA A 144 9.73 3.53 -14.17
CA ALA A 144 9.42 4.95 -14.27
C ALA A 144 10.69 5.80 -14.31
N PHE A 145 10.58 7.03 -14.83
CA PHE A 145 11.69 7.97 -14.90
C PHE A 145 12.30 8.21 -13.52
N GLY A 146 13.63 8.24 -13.46
CA GLY A 146 14.38 8.49 -12.24
C GLY A 146 15.68 7.69 -12.20
N GLY A 147 16.17 7.44 -10.99
CA GLY A 147 17.39 6.69 -10.74
C GLY A 147 18.44 7.46 -9.95
N SER A 148 19.48 6.74 -9.54
CA SER A 148 20.60 7.27 -8.77
C SER A 148 21.93 6.79 -9.33
N HIS A 149 22.91 7.68 -9.37
CA HIS A 149 24.24 7.43 -9.93
C HIS A 149 25.34 7.81 -8.94
N PRO A 150 26.42 7.02 -8.79
CA PRO A 150 27.52 7.38 -7.91
C PRO A 150 28.18 8.71 -8.34
N MET A 151 28.64 9.49 -7.37
CA MET A 151 29.47 10.66 -7.63
C MET A 151 30.91 10.19 -7.92
N ALA A 152 31.59 10.85 -8.86
CA ALA A 152 32.96 10.46 -9.22
C ALA A 152 33.96 10.82 -8.11
N GLU A 153 33.63 11.86 -7.35
CA GLU A 153 34.47 12.43 -6.30
C GLU A 153 34.33 11.70 -4.95
N ASP A 154 33.20 11.03 -4.72
CA ASP A 154 32.90 10.30 -3.49
C ASP A 154 31.93 9.15 -3.79
N SER A 155 32.39 7.92 -3.62
CA SER A 155 31.60 6.71 -3.91
C SER A 155 30.43 6.50 -2.94
N GLU A 156 30.46 7.13 -1.76
CA GLU A 156 29.38 7.07 -0.78
C GLU A 156 28.24 8.03 -1.14
N LEU A 157 28.50 9.03 -1.99
CA LEU A 157 27.51 10.00 -2.43
C LEU A 157 26.94 9.64 -3.80
N ARG A 158 25.67 10.00 -4.00
CA ARG A 158 24.94 9.73 -5.24
C ARG A 158 24.22 10.98 -5.74
N TYR A 159 24.25 11.17 -7.06
CA TYR A 159 23.26 11.99 -7.74
C TYR A 159 21.96 11.21 -7.81
N SER A 160 20.87 11.74 -7.27
CA SER A 160 19.58 11.05 -7.26
C SER A 160 18.50 11.94 -7.86
N TYR A 161 17.68 11.35 -8.72
CA TYR A 161 16.40 11.93 -9.08
C TYR A 161 15.45 11.76 -7.89
N LEU A 162 15.29 12.83 -7.10
CA LEU A 162 14.69 12.74 -5.77
C LEU A 162 13.26 12.17 -5.79
N ASP A 163 12.48 12.46 -6.83
CA ASP A 163 11.10 11.98 -6.95
C ASP A 163 10.98 10.47 -7.19
N ASN A 164 12.03 9.82 -7.70
CA ASN A 164 12.12 8.37 -7.85
C ASN A 164 13.59 7.92 -7.91
N PRO A 165 14.27 7.80 -6.76
CA PRO A 165 15.69 7.47 -6.70
C PRO A 165 16.02 6.06 -7.22
N THR A 166 15.01 5.19 -7.31
CA THR A 166 15.13 3.78 -7.73
C THR A 166 14.58 3.52 -9.14
N GLY A 167 14.26 4.59 -9.87
CA GLY A 167 13.79 4.52 -11.26
C GLY A 167 14.91 4.28 -12.27
N CYS A 168 14.58 4.52 -13.54
CA CYS A 168 15.55 4.43 -14.63
C CYS A 168 15.46 5.59 -15.62
N GLY A 169 16.53 5.73 -16.40
CA GLY A 169 16.63 6.67 -17.52
C GLY A 169 16.88 8.13 -17.19
N TRP A 170 16.91 8.53 -15.92
CA TRP A 170 17.47 9.83 -15.53
C TRP A 170 19.00 9.74 -15.38
N PHE A 171 19.71 10.76 -15.85
CA PHE A 171 21.15 10.92 -15.69
C PHE A 171 21.47 12.39 -15.38
N PRO A 172 22.44 12.66 -14.48
CA PRO A 172 22.80 14.04 -14.15
C PRO A 172 23.42 14.74 -15.36
N SER A 173 23.14 16.04 -15.54
CA SER A 173 23.58 16.84 -16.70
C SER A 173 25.09 16.87 -16.93
N ARG A 174 25.87 16.68 -15.87
CA ARG A 174 27.34 16.57 -15.90
C ARG A 174 27.87 15.26 -16.50
N MET A 175 27.02 14.25 -16.68
CA MET A 175 27.43 12.97 -17.23
C MET A 175 27.57 13.04 -18.74
N GLY A 176 28.72 12.59 -19.26
CA GLY A 176 29.00 12.63 -20.70
C GLY A 176 28.12 11.67 -21.50
N SER A 177 27.76 12.06 -22.73
CA SER A 177 26.84 11.30 -23.60
C SER A 177 27.26 9.84 -23.82
N ALA A 178 28.56 9.56 -23.91
CA ALA A 178 29.07 8.20 -24.09
C ALA A 178 28.70 7.24 -22.95
N ALA A 179 28.50 7.73 -21.72
CA ALA A 179 28.07 6.93 -20.59
C ALA A 179 26.55 6.68 -20.57
N ILE A 180 25.78 7.48 -21.32
CA ILE A 180 24.32 7.45 -21.35
C ILE A 180 23.80 6.65 -22.56
N VAL A 181 24.47 6.75 -23.71
CA VAL A 181 24.06 6.01 -24.92
C VAL A 181 24.05 4.51 -24.66
N GLY A 182 22.97 3.84 -25.06
CA GLY A 182 22.72 2.42 -24.81
C GLY A 182 22.10 2.12 -23.46
N MET A 183 22.04 3.08 -22.54
CA MET A 183 21.38 2.89 -21.25
C MET A 183 19.85 2.85 -21.40
N PRO A 184 19.15 2.07 -20.57
CA PRO A 184 17.70 1.93 -20.65
C PRO A 184 16.99 3.26 -20.35
N MET A 185 15.89 3.48 -21.07
CA MET A 185 14.92 4.53 -20.80
C MET A 185 13.74 3.98 -20.00
N PRO A 186 12.97 4.83 -19.31
CA PRO A 186 11.74 4.40 -18.66
C PRO A 186 10.72 3.89 -19.68
N SER A 187 9.92 2.95 -19.20
CA SER A 187 8.80 2.35 -19.94
C SER A 187 7.48 3.03 -19.63
N THR A 188 7.44 3.95 -18.68
CA THR A 188 6.25 4.74 -18.35
C THR A 188 6.54 6.24 -18.42
N GLU A 189 5.60 7.00 -18.97
CA GLU A 189 5.66 8.46 -19.06
C GLU A 189 4.28 9.09 -18.97
N GLU A 190 4.21 10.36 -18.57
CA GLU A 190 2.96 11.10 -18.48
C GLU A 190 2.28 11.24 -19.85
N LEU A 191 0.94 11.14 -19.88
CA LEU A 191 0.20 11.30 -21.13
C LEU A 191 0.48 12.68 -21.74
N GLY A 192 0.94 12.71 -22.98
CA GLY A 192 1.23 13.95 -23.71
C GLY A 192 2.52 14.66 -23.31
N LYS A 193 3.32 14.12 -22.38
CA LYS A 193 4.63 14.66 -21.99
C LYS A 193 5.70 13.59 -22.18
N ALA A 194 6.11 13.40 -23.43
CA ALA A 194 7.13 12.43 -23.81
C ALA A 194 8.48 12.76 -23.16
N ILE A 195 9.21 11.73 -22.74
CA ILE A 195 10.54 11.89 -22.16
C ILE A 195 11.55 12.04 -23.29
N ASP A 196 12.10 13.24 -23.44
CA ASP A 196 12.99 13.64 -24.53
C ASP A 196 14.46 13.88 -24.12
N SER A 197 14.73 13.97 -22.81
CA SER A 197 16.06 14.26 -22.27
C SER A 197 16.38 13.40 -21.05
N PRO A 198 17.61 12.86 -20.94
CA PRO A 198 18.04 12.09 -19.78
C PRO A 198 18.20 12.96 -18.52
N SER A 199 18.35 14.27 -18.67
CA SER A 199 18.55 15.20 -17.54
C SER A 199 17.34 16.12 -17.31
N GLY A 200 16.21 15.82 -17.96
CA GLY A 200 14.97 16.59 -17.82
C GLY A 200 14.25 16.36 -16.49
N ASP A 201 13.16 17.12 -16.32
CA ASP A 201 12.26 17.06 -15.17
C ASP A 201 10.92 16.43 -15.58
N PHE A 202 10.83 15.12 -15.38
CA PHE A 202 9.68 14.30 -15.74
C PHE A 202 9.13 13.59 -14.52
N ARG A 203 7.81 13.68 -14.35
CA ARG A 203 7.14 13.03 -13.24
C ARG A 203 7.19 11.50 -13.42
N PRO A 204 7.67 10.73 -12.43
CA PRO A 204 7.64 9.28 -12.49
C PRO A 204 6.19 8.76 -12.54
N MET A 205 5.89 7.87 -13.47
CA MET A 205 4.55 7.29 -13.64
C MET A 205 4.52 5.83 -13.25
N ALA A 206 3.81 5.50 -12.18
CA ALA A 206 3.57 4.14 -11.71
C ALA A 206 2.26 4.09 -10.90
N LEU A 207 1.86 2.89 -10.48
CA LEU A 207 0.70 2.65 -9.62
C LEU A 207 1.06 1.97 -8.28
N GLY A 208 2.35 1.71 -8.04
CA GLY A 208 2.85 1.10 -6.81
C GLY A 208 3.04 2.09 -5.65
N PRO A 209 3.55 1.61 -4.51
CA PRO A 209 3.89 2.47 -3.37
C PRO A 209 5.17 3.28 -3.63
N ILE A 210 5.27 4.45 -2.98
CA ILE A 210 6.47 5.29 -2.95
C ILE A 210 7.30 5.04 -1.68
N GLY A 211 8.63 5.18 -1.79
CA GLY A 211 9.54 4.91 -0.69
C GLY A 211 9.41 5.90 0.48
N ARG A 212 9.58 5.42 1.71
CA ARG A 212 9.49 6.25 2.93
C ARG A 212 10.49 7.41 2.96
N SER A 213 11.66 7.21 2.39
CA SER A 213 12.74 8.20 2.30
C SER A 213 12.57 9.18 1.14
N TRP A 214 11.58 8.99 0.26
CA TRP A 214 11.40 9.86 -0.90
C TRP A 214 10.72 11.16 -0.47
N PRO A 215 11.05 12.32 -1.07
CA PRO A 215 10.61 13.62 -0.60
C PRO A 215 9.09 13.77 -0.45
N GLN A 216 8.32 13.07 -1.28
CA GLN A 216 6.85 13.09 -1.23
C GLN A 216 6.31 12.59 0.11
N ARG A 217 7.04 11.68 0.78
CA ARG A 217 6.75 11.17 2.13
C ARG A 217 7.64 11.78 3.20
N ALA A 218 8.95 11.81 2.97
CA ALA A 218 9.95 12.24 3.95
C ALA A 218 9.69 13.66 4.46
N ARG A 219 9.12 14.54 3.63
CA ARG A 219 8.68 15.89 4.04
C ARG A 219 7.69 15.91 5.22
N PHE A 220 7.00 14.80 5.49
CA PHE A 220 6.04 14.65 6.57
C PHE A 220 6.61 13.98 7.82
N ALA A 221 7.87 13.53 7.79
CA ALA A 221 8.52 12.93 8.96
C ALA A 221 8.79 13.95 10.07
N GLY A 222 8.68 15.26 9.78
CA GLY A 222 9.03 16.33 10.71
C GLY A 222 10.54 16.57 10.78
N THR A 223 10.92 17.48 11.69
CA THR A 223 12.29 17.98 11.80
C THR A 223 13.01 17.29 12.96
N TYR A 224 14.08 16.54 12.65
CA TYR A 224 14.94 15.84 13.62
C TYR A 224 16.28 16.59 13.78
N ASP A 225 16.26 17.72 14.49
CA ASP A 225 17.43 18.57 14.75
C ASP A 225 17.91 18.48 16.22
N ASP A 226 18.91 19.30 16.58
CA ASP A 226 19.46 19.34 17.95
C ASP A 226 18.40 19.75 18.99
N ALA A 227 17.42 20.57 18.61
CA ALA A 227 16.33 20.96 19.50
C ALA A 227 15.36 19.79 19.75
N TRP A 228 15.02 19.02 18.72
CA TRP A 228 14.31 17.76 18.90
C TRP A 228 15.08 16.81 19.82
N LEU A 229 16.40 16.65 19.62
CA LEU A 229 17.22 15.77 20.43
C LEU A 229 17.27 16.19 21.91
N ALA A 230 17.35 17.50 22.18
CA ALA A 230 17.41 18.03 23.54
C ALA A 230 16.05 17.98 24.27
N ASP A 231 14.96 18.31 23.57
CA ASP A 231 13.67 18.64 24.23
C ASP A 231 12.53 17.65 23.94
N ARG A 232 12.67 16.78 22.94
CA ARG A 232 11.58 15.89 22.46
C ARG A 232 11.93 14.42 22.47
N PHE A 233 13.20 14.05 22.25
CA PHE A 233 13.63 12.66 22.25
C PHE A 233 13.13 11.93 23.51
N PRO A 234 12.55 10.72 23.40
CA PRO A 234 12.47 9.84 22.23
C PRO A 234 11.16 9.94 21.42
N PHE A 235 10.37 11.00 21.58
CA PHE A 235 9.08 11.16 20.90
C PHE A 235 9.24 11.67 19.46
N LEU A 236 8.17 11.58 18.67
CA LEU A 236 8.12 12.15 17.32
C LEU A 236 8.31 13.69 17.36
N PRO A 237 8.87 14.29 16.29
CA PRO A 237 8.90 15.74 16.15
C PRO A 237 7.52 16.38 16.27
N GLY A 238 7.46 17.60 16.80
CA GLY A 238 6.19 18.31 16.97
C GLY A 238 5.51 18.70 15.65
N ASP A 239 6.27 18.72 14.55
CA ASP A 239 5.82 18.96 13.18
C ASP A 239 5.64 17.66 12.37
N PHE A 240 5.70 16.49 13.01
CA PHE A 240 5.40 15.22 12.37
C PHE A 240 3.96 15.21 11.83
N ASP A 241 3.82 14.84 10.55
CA ASP A 241 2.53 14.73 9.89
C ASP A 241 2.22 13.29 9.54
N ARG A 242 1.04 12.82 9.97
CA ARG A 242 0.54 11.45 9.74
C ARG A 242 0.47 11.07 8.25
N ARG A 243 0.48 12.03 7.33
CA ARG A 243 0.63 11.78 5.89
C ARG A 243 1.92 11.04 5.53
N TYR A 244 2.94 11.04 6.40
CA TYR A 244 4.13 10.19 6.27
C TYR A 244 3.79 8.70 6.09
N PHE A 245 2.69 8.24 6.69
CA PHE A 245 2.23 6.85 6.63
C PHE A 245 1.47 6.48 5.34
N GLN A 246 1.18 7.44 4.45
CA GLN A 246 0.60 7.14 3.13
C GLN A 246 1.63 6.46 2.24
N ALA A 247 1.29 5.29 1.72
CA ALA A 247 2.12 4.53 0.79
C ALA A 247 1.95 5.03 -0.64
N ALA A 248 0.74 5.48 -0.99
CA ALA A 248 0.41 5.93 -2.33
C ALA A 248 0.88 7.38 -2.55
N PRO A 249 1.30 7.76 -3.78
CA PRO A 249 1.49 9.16 -4.12
C PRO A 249 0.17 9.94 -4.02
N ASP A 250 0.25 11.28 -3.90
CA ASP A 250 -0.91 12.16 -3.67
C ASP A 250 -2.04 11.97 -4.70
N ASP A 251 -1.72 11.60 -5.95
CA ASP A 251 -2.71 11.35 -7.02
C ASP A 251 -3.40 9.98 -6.98
N GLN A 252 -3.05 9.16 -5.99
CA GLN A 252 -3.61 7.83 -5.73
C GLN A 252 -4.19 7.71 -4.31
N GLN A 253 -4.36 8.84 -3.62
CA GLN A 253 -4.99 8.92 -2.30
C GLN A 253 -6.44 9.38 -2.45
N ILE A 254 -7.37 8.67 -1.81
CA ILE A 254 -8.80 8.96 -1.85
C ILE A 254 -9.41 8.98 -0.45
N PRO A 255 -10.62 9.54 -0.24
CA PRO A 255 -11.35 9.30 1.01
C PRO A 255 -11.49 7.79 1.29
N TYR A 256 -11.59 7.40 2.57
CA TYR A 256 -11.76 6.00 2.93
C TYR A 256 -12.90 5.34 2.16
N LEU A 257 -12.62 4.15 1.60
CA LEU A 257 -13.64 3.38 0.90
C LEU A 257 -14.72 2.94 1.89
N ARG A 258 -15.96 2.93 1.41
CA ARG A 258 -17.16 2.51 2.14
C ARG A 258 -17.68 1.15 1.68
N GLY A 259 -17.23 0.68 0.51
CA GLY A 259 -17.84 -0.44 -0.18
C GLY A 259 -18.83 0.05 -1.24
N GLY A 260 -18.94 -0.72 -2.32
CA GLY A 260 -19.82 -0.39 -3.44
C GLY A 260 -19.21 0.53 -4.50
N GLU A 261 -18.01 1.06 -4.30
CA GLU A 261 -17.34 1.89 -5.31
C GLU A 261 -16.93 1.08 -6.54
N ASP A 262 -17.14 1.65 -7.73
CA ASP A 262 -16.68 1.03 -8.98
C ASP A 262 -15.18 1.29 -9.20
N VAL A 263 -14.49 0.23 -9.63
CA VAL A 263 -13.11 0.23 -10.07
C VAL A 263 -13.05 -0.13 -11.54
N LEU A 264 -12.41 0.71 -12.35
CA LEU A 264 -12.11 0.44 -13.75
C LEU A 264 -10.61 0.33 -13.98
N LEU A 265 -10.23 -0.64 -14.80
CA LEU A 265 -8.86 -0.94 -15.19
C LEU A 265 -8.77 -0.85 -16.72
N LEU A 266 -7.81 -0.06 -17.22
CA LEU A 266 -7.50 0.09 -18.63
C LEU A 266 -6.13 -0.52 -18.91
N ASN A 267 -6.08 -1.58 -19.73
CA ASN A 267 -4.87 -2.29 -20.14
C ASN A 267 -4.00 -2.79 -18.98
N LEU A 268 -4.56 -2.94 -17.77
CA LEU A 268 -3.89 -3.53 -16.60
C LEU A 268 -4.19 -5.03 -16.44
N THR A 269 -4.95 -5.60 -17.37
CA THR A 269 -5.25 -7.04 -17.43
C THR A 269 -5.20 -7.47 -18.89
N ARG A 270 -5.25 -8.78 -19.17
CA ARG A 270 -5.35 -9.28 -20.55
C ARG A 270 -6.62 -8.81 -21.27
N GLN A 271 -7.64 -8.32 -20.55
CA GLN A 271 -8.77 -7.60 -21.12
C GLN A 271 -8.44 -6.10 -21.18
N GLU A 272 -8.69 -5.47 -22.34
CA GLU A 272 -8.43 -4.04 -22.55
C GLU A 272 -9.13 -3.18 -21.51
N ARG A 273 -10.39 -3.50 -21.22
CA ARG A 273 -11.19 -2.84 -20.19
C ARG A 273 -11.72 -3.90 -19.25
N ALA A 274 -11.36 -3.79 -17.98
CA ALA A 274 -11.88 -4.62 -16.92
C ALA A 274 -12.40 -3.73 -15.79
N GLY A 275 -13.21 -4.31 -14.91
CA GLY A 275 -13.64 -3.61 -13.72
C GLY A 275 -14.29 -4.53 -12.71
N PHE A 276 -14.46 -4.02 -11.51
CA PHE A 276 -15.15 -4.67 -10.41
C PHE A 276 -15.71 -3.62 -9.47
N ARG A 277 -16.48 -4.07 -8.48
CA ARG A 277 -16.95 -3.22 -7.38
C ARG A 277 -16.31 -3.62 -6.06
N ILE A 278 -15.94 -2.63 -5.25
CA ILE A 278 -15.48 -2.87 -3.88
C ILE A 278 -16.59 -3.61 -3.10
N PRO A 279 -16.29 -4.73 -2.42
CA PRO A 279 -17.28 -5.46 -1.63
C PRO A 279 -17.84 -4.60 -0.50
N GLU A 280 -19.14 -4.68 -0.29
CA GLU A 280 -19.79 -4.09 0.86
C GLU A 280 -19.57 -5.01 2.08
N MET A 281 -18.71 -4.57 3.00
CA MET A 281 -18.36 -5.33 4.20
C MET A 281 -18.00 -4.39 5.35
N ASP A 282 -18.77 -4.48 6.43
CA ASP A 282 -18.47 -3.81 7.68
C ASP A 282 -17.54 -4.66 8.55
N VAL A 283 -16.56 -4.00 9.17
CA VAL A 283 -15.63 -4.62 10.12
C VAL A 283 -15.67 -3.84 11.43
N PRO A 284 -16.66 -4.11 12.31
CA PRO A 284 -16.69 -3.51 13.63
C PRO A 284 -15.53 -4.04 14.47
N VAL A 285 -14.92 -3.17 15.26
CA VAL A 285 -13.89 -3.50 16.25
C VAL A 285 -14.39 -3.06 17.62
N THR A 286 -14.48 -4.01 18.55
CA THR A 286 -14.89 -3.73 19.93
C THR A 286 -13.71 -3.86 20.88
N PHE A 287 -13.45 -2.79 21.64
CA PHE A 287 -12.45 -2.75 22.69
C PHE A 287 -13.11 -2.97 24.05
N PHE A 288 -12.69 -4.01 24.78
CA PHE A 288 -13.15 -4.26 26.14
C PHE A 288 -12.11 -3.75 27.14
N LEU A 289 -12.54 -2.87 28.05
CA LEU A 289 -11.65 -2.24 29.03
C LEU A 289 -11.50 -3.14 30.27
N LYS A 290 -10.30 -3.17 30.87
CA LYS A 290 -10.07 -3.92 32.12
C LYS A 290 -10.93 -3.43 33.30
N LYS A 291 -11.24 -2.13 33.33
CA LYS A 291 -12.08 -1.52 34.38
C LYS A 291 -13.59 -1.67 34.11
N GLY A 292 -13.96 -2.46 33.10
CA GLY A 292 -15.35 -2.64 32.67
C GLY A 292 -15.77 -1.66 31.58
N GLY A 293 -16.84 -2.02 30.86
CA GLY A 293 -17.32 -1.31 29.68
C GLY A 293 -16.66 -1.77 28.37
N HIS A 294 -17.27 -1.38 27.26
CA HIS A 294 -16.75 -1.62 25.92
C HIS A 294 -17.07 -0.46 24.99
N GLU A 295 -16.28 -0.34 23.93
CA GLU A 295 -16.45 0.64 22.87
C GLU A 295 -16.35 -0.07 21.53
N THR A 296 -17.37 0.09 20.67
CA THR A 296 -17.37 -0.46 19.32
C THR A 296 -17.25 0.66 18.30
N VAL A 297 -16.30 0.54 17.39
CA VAL A 297 -16.07 1.47 16.29
C VAL A 297 -15.99 0.70 14.97
N GLN A 298 -16.33 1.36 13.86
CA GLN A 298 -16.16 0.77 12.54
C GLN A 298 -14.74 1.00 12.04
N ALA A 299 -14.07 -0.07 11.62
CA ALA A 299 -12.80 0.04 10.94
C ALA A 299 -12.96 0.67 9.55
N VAL A 300 -12.02 1.52 9.17
CA VAL A 300 -12.04 2.19 7.85
C VAL A 300 -11.17 1.43 6.87
N ILE A 301 -11.61 1.34 5.61
CA ILE A 301 -10.77 0.81 4.53
C ILE A 301 -9.80 1.92 4.12
N ASP A 302 -8.52 1.74 4.44
CA ASP A 302 -7.48 2.73 4.17
C ASP A 302 -6.40 2.25 3.19
N THR A 303 -6.50 1.02 2.69
CA THR A 303 -5.62 0.52 1.63
C THR A 303 -6.39 -0.43 0.72
N LEU A 304 -6.40 -0.10 -0.57
CA LEU A 304 -6.82 -0.95 -1.68
C LEU A 304 -5.58 -1.32 -2.50
N LEU A 305 -5.22 -2.60 -2.50
CA LEU A 305 -4.18 -3.15 -3.36
C LEU A 305 -4.83 -4.08 -4.38
N ILE A 306 -4.63 -3.78 -5.66
CA ILE A 306 -5.10 -4.63 -6.77
C ILE A 306 -3.88 -5.33 -7.35
N ASP A 307 -3.84 -6.65 -7.22
CA ASP A 307 -2.85 -7.49 -7.88
C ASP A 307 -3.46 -8.07 -9.15
N THR A 308 -3.12 -7.48 -10.28
CA THR A 308 -3.65 -7.90 -11.58
C THR A 308 -2.98 -9.16 -12.12
N ASP A 309 -1.77 -9.48 -11.65
CA ASP A 309 -1.05 -10.68 -12.06
C ASP A 309 -1.62 -11.91 -11.34
N ALA A 310 -1.90 -11.78 -10.04
CA ALA A 310 -2.55 -12.82 -9.24
C ALA A 310 -4.08 -12.84 -9.37
N LEU A 311 -4.68 -11.85 -10.04
CA LEU A 311 -6.14 -11.63 -10.10
C LEU A 311 -6.78 -11.56 -8.70
N GLN A 312 -6.17 -10.76 -7.82
CA GLN A 312 -6.61 -10.59 -6.44
C GLN A 312 -6.79 -9.10 -6.08
N VAL A 313 -7.71 -8.85 -5.16
CA VAL A 313 -7.88 -7.55 -4.50
C VAL A 313 -7.65 -7.74 -3.02
N GLN A 314 -6.82 -6.89 -2.42
CA GLN A 314 -6.59 -6.86 -0.98
C GLN A 314 -7.13 -5.56 -0.42
N LEU A 315 -7.95 -5.67 0.61
CA LEU A 315 -8.48 -4.55 1.39
C LEU A 315 -7.95 -4.62 2.80
N THR A 316 -7.46 -3.50 3.31
CA THR A 316 -7.02 -3.37 4.69
C THR A 316 -7.94 -2.41 5.44
N TRP A 317 -8.57 -2.93 6.48
CA TRP A 317 -9.33 -2.17 7.45
C TRP A 317 -8.46 -1.84 8.66
N ARG A 318 -8.56 -0.61 9.15
CA ARG A 318 -7.79 -0.14 10.31
C ARG A 318 -8.64 0.61 11.31
N VAL A 319 -8.32 0.42 12.58
CA VAL A 319 -8.72 1.28 13.69
C VAL A 319 -7.48 1.63 14.49
N SER A 320 -7.31 2.91 14.82
CA SER A 320 -6.34 3.36 15.81
C SER A 320 -7.08 3.96 17.01
N ARG A 321 -6.86 3.37 18.19
CA ARG A 321 -7.42 3.86 19.45
C ARG A 321 -6.30 4.37 20.34
N VAL A 322 -6.28 5.68 20.58
CA VAL A 322 -5.35 6.28 21.54
C VAL A 322 -5.60 5.72 22.94
N LEU A 323 -4.54 5.26 23.59
CA LEU A 323 -4.58 4.68 24.93
C LEU A 323 -4.48 5.81 25.97
N ARG A 324 -5.19 5.67 27.08
CA ARG A 324 -5.10 6.66 28.18
C ARG A 324 -3.86 6.44 29.04
N HIS A 325 -3.45 5.19 29.22
CA HIS A 325 -2.28 4.84 30.03
C HIS A 325 -1.28 3.98 29.25
N ASN A 326 -1.71 2.79 28.83
CA ASN A 326 -0.89 1.81 28.09
C ASN A 326 -1.78 0.67 27.60
N MET A 327 -1.20 -0.32 26.91
CA MET A 327 -1.93 -1.46 26.35
C MET A 327 -2.72 -2.29 27.40
N PHE A 328 -2.32 -2.26 28.68
CA PHE A 328 -2.97 -3.05 29.71
C PHE A 328 -4.33 -2.50 30.14
N GLU A 329 -4.73 -1.30 29.69
CA GLU A 329 -6.09 -0.81 29.90
C GLU A 329 -7.13 -1.59 29.08
N ILE A 330 -6.69 -2.24 27.99
CA ILE A 330 -7.52 -3.10 27.15
C ILE A 330 -7.37 -4.55 27.61
N ALA A 331 -8.49 -5.15 27.99
CA ALA A 331 -8.55 -6.56 28.34
C ALA A 331 -8.52 -7.44 27.09
N GLN A 332 -9.37 -7.08 26.13
CA GLN A 332 -9.66 -7.89 24.95
C GLN A 332 -10.11 -6.99 23.79
N VAL A 333 -9.82 -7.43 22.57
CA VAL A 333 -10.31 -6.82 21.32
C VAL A 333 -11.12 -7.88 20.58
N LEU A 334 -12.28 -7.49 20.05
CA LEU A 334 -13.09 -8.30 19.15
C LEU A 334 -13.13 -7.65 17.77
N VAL A 335 -12.74 -8.38 16.73
CA VAL A 335 -12.87 -7.98 15.32
C VAL A 335 -14.02 -8.75 14.68
N GLY A 336 -14.99 -8.04 14.12
CA GLY A 336 -16.21 -8.61 13.54
C GLY A 336 -17.38 -8.69 14.53
N THR A 337 -18.44 -9.38 14.13
CA THR A 337 -19.71 -9.42 14.86
C THR A 337 -19.93 -10.78 15.51
N MET A 338 -20.24 -10.79 16.80
CA MET A 338 -20.67 -11.98 17.54
C MET A 338 -22.20 -12.06 17.63
N SER A 339 -22.73 -13.26 17.91
CA SER A 339 -24.17 -13.48 18.08
C SER A 339 -24.73 -12.72 19.29
N THR A 340 -26.03 -12.42 19.30
CA THR A 340 -26.73 -11.83 20.45
C THR A 340 -26.62 -12.71 21.71
N GLY A 341 -26.58 -14.03 21.53
CA GLY A 341 -26.35 -14.99 22.61
C GLY A 341 -24.98 -14.84 23.26
N TRP A 342 -23.94 -14.56 22.48
CA TRP A 342 -22.58 -14.31 23.00
C TRP A 342 -22.54 -13.05 23.86
N TRP A 343 -23.15 -11.97 23.38
CA TRP A 343 -23.28 -10.73 24.15
C TRP A 343 -24.01 -10.94 25.48
N ARG A 344 -25.16 -11.62 25.44
CA ARG A 344 -25.93 -11.93 26.65
C ARG A 344 -25.16 -12.81 27.63
N ALA A 345 -24.44 -13.82 27.13
CA ALA A 345 -23.62 -14.69 27.99
C ALA A 345 -22.53 -13.87 28.69
N ARG A 346 -21.85 -13.00 27.95
CA ARG A 346 -20.81 -12.11 28.50
C ARG A 346 -21.35 -11.14 29.55
N GLU A 347 -22.49 -10.49 29.29
CA GLU A 347 -23.14 -9.58 30.25
C GLU A 347 -23.52 -10.29 31.56
N LEU A 348 -23.93 -11.56 31.45
CA LEU A 348 -24.30 -12.39 32.60
C LEU A 348 -23.10 -13.07 33.28
N GLY A 349 -21.87 -12.85 32.78
CA GLY A 349 -20.67 -13.53 33.28
C GLY A 349 -20.69 -15.05 33.09
N LYS A 350 -21.38 -15.53 32.04
CA LYS A 350 -21.55 -16.96 31.72
C LYS A 350 -20.67 -17.35 30.54
N ASP A 351 -20.24 -18.61 30.54
CA ASP A 351 -19.59 -19.20 29.37
C ASP A 351 -20.55 -19.24 28.19
N TYR A 352 -20.04 -18.87 27.02
CA TYR A 352 -20.77 -18.96 25.77
C TYR A 352 -20.43 -20.25 25.04
N TYR A 353 -21.46 -20.97 24.63
CA TYR A 353 -21.34 -22.17 23.80
C TYR A 353 -22.04 -21.93 22.47
N PRO A 354 -21.32 -21.90 21.33
CA PRO A 354 -21.91 -21.61 20.02
C PRO A 354 -22.92 -22.66 19.55
N SER A 355 -22.92 -23.86 20.13
CA SER A 355 -23.86 -24.93 19.85
C SER A 355 -24.06 -25.86 21.05
N LEU A 356 -25.15 -26.64 21.05
CA LEU A 356 -25.36 -27.68 22.06
C LEU A 356 -24.20 -28.70 22.07
N SER A 357 -23.67 -29.04 20.90
CA SER A 357 -22.51 -29.94 20.78
C SER A 357 -21.25 -29.37 21.43
N SER A 358 -21.02 -28.05 21.36
CA SER A 358 -19.90 -27.39 22.04
C SER A 358 -20.06 -27.39 23.56
N LEU A 359 -21.27 -27.17 24.07
CA LEU A 359 -21.59 -27.27 25.50
C LEU A 359 -21.35 -28.69 26.03
N VAL A 360 -21.84 -29.70 25.30
CA VAL A 360 -21.67 -31.11 25.67
C VAL A 360 -20.19 -31.48 25.70
N LYS A 361 -19.40 -31.06 24.70
CA LYS A 361 -17.93 -31.28 24.70
C LYS A 361 -17.25 -30.64 25.91
N ALA A 362 -17.58 -29.40 26.25
CA ALA A 362 -16.97 -28.72 27.39
C ALA A 362 -17.30 -29.39 28.74
N ARG A 363 -18.52 -29.92 28.90
CA ARG A 363 -18.91 -30.68 30.10
C ARG A 363 -18.27 -32.08 30.20
N HIS A 364 -17.70 -32.58 29.09
CA HIS A 364 -17.03 -33.88 29.02
C HIS A 364 -15.51 -33.76 28.88
N ALA A 365 -14.95 -32.54 28.87
CA ALA A 365 -13.52 -32.37 29.04
C ALA A 365 -13.16 -32.82 30.48
N PRO A 366 -12.21 -33.75 30.68
CA PRO A 366 -11.77 -34.11 32.02
C PRO A 366 -11.22 -32.84 32.70
N GLU A 367 -11.63 -32.59 33.94
CA GLU A 367 -10.97 -31.59 34.78
C GLU A 367 -9.49 -32.00 34.85
N GLU A 368 -8.59 -31.17 34.32
CA GLU A 368 -7.17 -31.26 34.64
C GLU A 368 -7.06 -30.96 36.15
N THR A 369 -7.10 -32.02 36.94
CA THR A 369 -6.70 -32.00 38.34
C THR A 369 -5.19 -31.84 38.41
N ASP A 370 -4.77 -30.81 39.17
CA ASP A 370 -3.39 -30.41 39.51
C ASP A 370 -2.36 -31.55 39.71
#